data_AF-A0A3E0CNS1-F1
#
_entry.id   AF-A0A3E0CNS1-F1
#
_cell.length_a   1.000
_cell.length_b   1.000
_cell.length_c   1.000
_cell.angle_alpha   90.00
_cell.angle_beta   90.00
_cell.angle_gamma   90.00
#
_symmetry.space_group_name_H-M   'P 1'
#
loop_
_entity.id
_entity.type
_entity.pdbx_description
1 polymer ?
#
loop_
_entity_poly.entity_id
_entity_poly.type
_entity_poly.pdbx_seq_one_letter_code
_entity_poly.pdbx_strand_id
1 'polypeptide(L)'
;MAKNRNTFEAYQEDKQSNRETLITEFLEYSKKSRAKYPHVTALASAAAGHIALSEGRPCDQATILRNKRYRILLDSHLATQARGEVGYVSLQTDAGREAALVSAQLESANLRRDNSRLRTYVASLESASHQPVAGSERDGSDGEMASRPSTEQLQIDLAKTCQALHTLLRYSERLIHFDSEHGEIVDRSKLRSNVIVEQRLLGPFISWLKLNQGIV
;
A
#
# COMPACT_ATOMS: atom_id res chain seq x y z
N MET A 1 6.59 23.02 -54.90
CA MET A 1 7.81 22.54 -54.21
C MET A 1 7.75 21.04 -54.08
N ALA A 2 8.45 20.29 -54.94
CA ALA A 2 8.49 18.84 -54.86
C ALA A 2 9.35 18.43 -53.65
N LYS A 3 8.76 17.74 -52.67
CA LYS A 3 9.52 17.12 -51.58
C LYS A 3 10.52 16.13 -52.21
N ASN A 4 11.82 16.37 -51.99
CA ASN A 4 12.86 15.38 -52.29
C ASN A 4 12.50 14.08 -51.55
N ARG A 5 11.95 13.10 -52.27
CA ARG A 5 11.70 11.77 -51.74
C ARG A 5 13.06 11.13 -51.46
N ASN A 6 13.29 10.75 -50.21
CA ASN A 6 14.54 10.11 -49.79
C ASN A 6 14.59 8.71 -50.42
N THR A 7 15.39 8.55 -51.48
CA THR A 7 15.59 7.27 -52.19
C THR A 7 16.17 6.16 -51.32
N PHE A 8 16.71 6.49 -50.14
CA PHE A 8 17.27 5.53 -49.19
C PHE A 8 16.36 5.24 -47.99
N GLU A 9 15.15 5.81 -47.96
CA GLU A 9 14.21 5.65 -46.84
C GLU A 9 13.89 4.16 -46.59
N ALA A 10 13.58 3.41 -47.65
CA ALA A 10 13.30 1.97 -47.54
C ALA A 10 14.51 1.18 -47.03
N TYR A 11 15.74 1.55 -47.44
CA TYR A 11 16.96 0.89 -46.98
C TYR A 11 17.26 1.20 -45.51
N GLN A 12 17.02 2.44 -45.07
CA GLN A 12 17.20 2.85 -43.68
C GLN A 12 16.16 2.18 -42.78
N GLU A 13 14.92 2.07 -43.25
CA GLU A 13 13.82 1.39 -42.55
C GLU A 13 14.11 -0.11 -42.42
N ASP A 14 14.54 -0.78 -43.49
CA ASP A 14 14.90 -2.20 -43.46
C ASP A 14 16.05 -2.47 -42.49
N LYS A 15 17.09 -1.63 -42.51
CA LYS A 15 18.18 -1.72 -41.52
C LYS A 15 17.72 -1.51 -40.08
N GLN A 16 16.77 -0.60 -39.86
CA GLN A 16 16.24 -0.37 -38.51
C GLN A 16 15.40 -1.55 -38.04
N SER A 17 14.50 -2.04 -38.91
CA SER A 17 13.67 -3.21 -38.66
C SER A 17 14.51 -4.45 -38.34
N ASN A 18 15.56 -4.72 -39.12
CA ASN A 18 16.46 -5.85 -38.88
C ASN A 18 17.12 -5.77 -37.49
N ARG A 19 17.53 -4.57 -37.06
CA ARG A 19 18.08 -4.37 -35.71
C ARG A 19 17.04 -4.47 -34.61
N GLU A 20 15.79 -4.07 -34.86
CA GLU A 20 14.70 -4.27 -33.90
C GLU A 20 14.45 -5.75 -33.64
N THR A 21 14.50 -6.57 -34.67
CA THR A 21 14.38 -8.02 -34.55
C THR A 21 15.49 -8.56 -33.64
N LEU A 22 16.75 -8.19 -33.88
CA LEU A 22 17.88 -8.63 -33.03
C LEU A 22 17.75 -8.16 -31.58
N ILE A 23 17.29 -6.92 -31.34
CA ILE A 23 17.03 -6.42 -30.00
C ILE A 23 15.91 -7.24 -29.35
N THR A 24 14.82 -7.51 -30.07
CA THR A 24 13.68 -8.26 -29.56
C THR A 24 14.07 -9.70 -29.21
N GLU A 25 14.85 -10.36 -30.05
CA GLU A 25 15.41 -11.69 -29.79
C GLU A 25 16.26 -11.71 -28.52
N PHE A 26 17.15 -10.74 -28.36
CA PHE A 26 17.96 -10.58 -27.14
C PHE A 26 17.09 -10.36 -25.90
N LEU A 27 16.06 -9.50 -26.00
CA LEU A 27 15.15 -9.23 -24.89
C LEU A 27 14.35 -10.48 -24.51
N GLU A 28 13.89 -11.29 -25.47
CA GLU A 28 13.23 -12.57 -25.19
C GLU A 28 14.18 -13.59 -24.54
N TYR A 29 15.43 -13.67 -25.02
CA TYR A 29 16.46 -14.49 -24.37
C TYR A 29 16.74 -14.02 -22.93
N SER A 30 16.82 -12.72 -22.71
CA SER A 30 16.96 -12.10 -21.39
C SER A 30 15.81 -12.47 -20.44
N LYS A 31 14.56 -12.49 -20.93
CA LYS A 31 13.40 -12.95 -20.14
C LYS A 31 13.56 -14.40 -19.71
N LYS A 32 13.96 -15.28 -20.64
CA LYS A 32 14.14 -16.72 -20.37
C LYS A 32 15.27 -16.99 -19.38
N SER A 33 16.38 -16.27 -19.50
CA SER A 33 17.53 -16.38 -18.60
C SER A 33 17.34 -15.66 -17.26
N ARG A 34 16.24 -14.91 -17.08
CA ARG A 34 15.95 -14.08 -15.90
C ARG A 34 17.08 -13.09 -15.57
N ALA A 35 17.83 -12.65 -16.59
CA ALA A 35 18.89 -11.68 -16.41
C ALA A 35 18.29 -10.33 -15.96
N LYS A 36 18.79 -9.80 -14.84
CA LYS A 36 18.33 -8.51 -14.30
C LYS A 36 19.30 -7.41 -14.71
N TYR A 37 18.76 -6.29 -15.16
CA TYR A 37 19.54 -5.12 -15.51
C TYR A 37 19.14 -3.94 -14.61
N PRO A 38 20.11 -3.27 -13.94
CA PRO A 38 19.81 -2.23 -12.96
C PRO A 38 19.21 -0.98 -13.60
N HIS A 39 19.54 -0.68 -14.85
CA HIS A 39 19.09 0.51 -15.57
C HIS A 39 19.20 0.32 -17.08
N VAL A 40 18.53 1.18 -17.85
CA VAL A 40 18.44 1.10 -19.33
C VAL A 40 19.79 1.10 -20.02
N THR A 41 20.78 1.80 -19.46
CA THR A 41 22.14 1.83 -20.01
C THR A 41 22.84 0.47 -19.90
N ALA A 42 22.62 -0.29 -18.82
CA ALA A 42 23.20 -1.63 -18.68
C ALA A 42 22.52 -2.63 -19.64
N LEU A 43 21.19 -2.55 -19.77
CA LEU A 43 20.45 -3.36 -20.74
C LEU A 43 20.87 -3.05 -22.18
N ALA A 44 21.04 -1.76 -22.52
CA ALA A 44 21.52 -1.32 -23.82
C ALA A 44 22.96 -1.78 -24.11
N SER A 45 23.84 -1.82 -23.11
CA SER A 45 25.21 -2.32 -23.25
C SER A 45 25.21 -3.81 -23.60
N ALA A 46 24.39 -4.61 -22.89
CA ALA A 46 24.27 -6.04 -23.17
C ALA A 46 23.62 -6.31 -24.54
N ALA A 47 22.57 -5.55 -24.91
CA ALA A 47 21.96 -5.64 -26.23
C ALA A 47 22.96 -5.26 -27.34
N ALA A 48 23.81 -4.24 -27.12
CA ALA A 48 24.86 -3.86 -28.06
C ALA A 48 25.89 -4.98 -28.25
N GLY A 49 26.28 -5.66 -27.18
CA GLY A 49 27.15 -6.84 -27.25
C GLY A 49 26.52 -7.97 -28.08
N HIS A 50 25.23 -8.25 -27.87
CA HIS A 50 24.51 -9.27 -28.66
C HIS A 50 24.45 -8.91 -30.14
N ILE A 51 24.06 -7.67 -30.49
CA ILE A 51 24.02 -7.19 -31.88
C ILE A 51 25.41 -7.25 -32.51
N ALA A 52 26.46 -6.88 -31.76
CA ALA A 52 27.82 -6.89 -32.29
C ALA A 52 28.29 -8.31 -32.66
N LEU A 53 27.88 -9.31 -31.89
CA LEU A 53 28.11 -10.72 -32.19
C LEU A 53 27.31 -11.18 -33.41
N SER A 54 26.02 -10.80 -33.52
CA SER A 54 25.16 -11.20 -34.64
C SER A 54 25.54 -10.54 -35.97
N GLU A 55 25.89 -9.24 -35.96
CA GLU A 55 26.26 -8.49 -37.17
C GLU A 55 27.75 -8.63 -37.53
N GLY A 56 28.58 -9.18 -36.63
CA GLY A 56 30.04 -9.25 -36.79
C GLY A 56 30.72 -7.89 -36.84
N ARG A 57 30.08 -6.84 -36.33
CA ARG A 57 30.56 -5.45 -36.35
C ARG A 57 30.31 -4.78 -35.00
N PRO A 58 31.18 -3.87 -34.54
CA PRO A 58 30.97 -3.19 -33.26
C PRO A 58 29.69 -2.36 -33.28
N CYS A 59 28.84 -2.55 -32.27
CA CYS A 59 27.65 -1.74 -32.01
C CYS A 59 27.87 -0.97 -30.70
N ASP A 60 27.63 0.34 -30.70
CA ASP A 60 27.78 1.16 -29.51
C ASP A 60 26.43 1.34 -28.79
N GLN A 61 26.46 1.27 -27.47
CA GLN A 61 25.31 1.50 -26.60
C GLN A 61 24.64 2.86 -26.88
N ALA A 62 25.43 3.92 -27.14
CA ALA A 62 24.87 5.24 -27.42
C ALA A 62 24.05 5.24 -28.71
N THR A 63 24.40 4.41 -29.69
CA THR A 63 23.64 4.25 -30.94
C THR A 63 22.27 3.65 -30.66
N ILE A 64 22.18 2.68 -29.76
CA ILE A 64 20.92 2.06 -29.36
C ILE A 64 20.04 3.05 -28.61
N LEU A 65 20.61 3.78 -27.65
CA LEU A 65 19.86 4.72 -26.80
C LEU A 65 19.39 5.99 -27.53
N ARG A 66 20.07 6.39 -28.61
CA ARG A 66 19.68 7.53 -29.45
C ARG A 66 18.51 7.19 -30.38
N ASN A 67 18.36 5.93 -30.80
CA ASN A 67 17.22 5.52 -31.61
C ASN A 67 15.99 5.35 -30.71
N LYS A 68 14.94 6.15 -30.97
CA LYS A 68 13.71 6.15 -30.18
C LYS A 68 13.01 4.80 -30.18
N ARG A 69 12.97 4.10 -31.32
CA ARG A 69 12.26 2.82 -31.44
C ARG A 69 12.91 1.75 -30.58
N TYR A 70 14.24 1.67 -30.63
CA TYR A 70 15.01 0.73 -29.82
C TYR A 70 14.88 1.05 -28.33
N ARG A 71 14.97 2.34 -27.98
CA ARG A 71 14.83 2.80 -26.60
C ARG A 71 13.48 2.41 -26.00
N ILE A 72 12.38 2.55 -26.76
CA ILE A 72 11.05 2.12 -26.32
C ILE A 72 11.02 0.61 -26.00
N LEU A 73 11.65 -0.23 -26.82
CA LEU A 73 11.75 -1.68 -26.56
C LEU A 73 12.48 -1.95 -25.24
N LEU A 74 13.61 -1.29 -25.00
CA LEU A 74 14.39 -1.45 -23.77
C LEU A 74 13.64 -0.96 -22.52
N ASP A 75 13.04 0.23 -22.59
CA ASP A 75 12.28 0.82 -21.48
C ASP A 75 11.04 -0.04 -21.17
N SER A 76 10.37 -0.59 -22.18
CA SER A 76 9.23 -1.51 -22.00
C SER A 76 9.65 -2.80 -21.29
N HIS A 77 10.81 -3.35 -21.65
CA HIS A 77 11.34 -4.55 -21.01
C HIS A 77 11.70 -4.29 -19.54
N LEU A 78 12.36 -3.17 -19.23
CA LEU A 78 12.66 -2.81 -17.84
C LEU A 78 11.41 -2.57 -17.01
N ALA A 79 10.38 -1.93 -17.58
CA ALA A 79 9.10 -1.77 -16.90
C ALA A 79 8.45 -3.13 -16.58
N THR A 80 8.56 -4.12 -17.48
CA THR A 80 8.09 -5.49 -17.18
C THR A 80 8.93 -6.20 -16.13
N GLN A 81 10.25 -5.98 -16.08
CA GLN A 81 11.13 -6.52 -15.03
C GLN A 81 10.83 -5.91 -13.66
N ALA A 82 10.62 -4.58 -13.60
CA ALA A 82 10.28 -3.87 -12.37
C ALA A 82 8.92 -4.27 -11.79
N ARG A 83 7.97 -4.68 -12.64
CA ARG A 83 6.67 -5.24 -12.22
C ARG A 83 6.74 -6.72 -11.82
N GLY A 84 7.88 -7.38 -12.03
CA GLY A 84 8.07 -8.82 -11.83
C GLY A 84 8.23 -9.30 -10.39
N GLU A 85 7.95 -8.46 -9.38
CA GLU A 85 7.91 -8.86 -7.97
C GLU A 85 6.48 -9.21 -7.49
N VAL A 86 5.46 -8.90 -8.30
CA VAL A 86 4.13 -9.49 -8.15
C VAL A 86 4.01 -10.56 -9.22
N GLY A 87 3.87 -11.80 -8.78
CA GLY A 87 3.90 -12.99 -9.62
C GLY A 87 3.14 -12.80 -10.94
N TYR A 88 3.76 -13.28 -12.02
CA TYR A 88 3.18 -13.45 -13.34
C TYR A 88 2.02 -14.48 -13.27
N VAL A 89 0.99 -14.20 -12.47
CA VAL A 89 -0.32 -14.79 -12.60
C VAL A 89 -0.98 -13.98 -13.71
N SER A 90 -0.77 -14.45 -14.93
CA SER A 90 -1.60 -14.20 -16.10
C SER A 90 -2.48 -12.95 -16.06
N LEU A 91 -1.89 -11.79 -16.35
CA LEU A 91 -2.65 -10.63 -16.86
C LEU A 91 -3.27 -10.90 -18.26
N GLN A 92 -3.15 -12.13 -18.78
CA GLN A 92 -3.78 -12.58 -20.02
C GLN A 92 -5.22 -13.11 -19.81
N THR A 93 -5.61 -13.44 -18.58
CA THR A 93 -7.00 -13.76 -18.26
C THR A 93 -7.74 -12.51 -17.80
N ASP A 94 -8.97 -12.28 -18.29
CA ASP A 94 -9.81 -11.14 -17.88
C ASP A 94 -9.97 -11.06 -16.35
N ALA A 95 -10.04 -12.21 -15.67
CA ALA A 95 -10.07 -12.30 -14.21
C ALA A 95 -8.82 -11.73 -13.52
N GLY A 96 -7.63 -11.88 -14.10
CA GLY A 96 -6.38 -11.34 -13.55
C GLY A 96 -6.29 -9.81 -13.70
N ARG A 97 -6.84 -9.29 -14.80
CA ARG A 97 -6.97 -7.84 -15.01
C ARG A 97 -7.99 -7.22 -14.08
N GLU A 98 -9.13 -7.88 -13.90
CA GLU A 98 -10.19 -7.44 -13.00
C GLU A 98 -9.71 -7.45 -11.54
N ALA A 99 -9.02 -8.51 -11.10
CA ALA A 99 -8.41 -8.57 -9.78
C ALA A 99 -7.37 -7.45 -9.55
N ALA A 100 -6.51 -7.18 -10.54
CA ALA A 100 -5.54 -6.09 -10.46
C ALA A 100 -6.21 -4.71 -10.41
N LEU A 101 -7.30 -4.53 -11.16
CA LEU A 101 -8.09 -3.30 -11.16
C LEU A 101 -8.78 -3.09 -9.81
N VAL A 102 -9.41 -4.13 -9.26
CA VAL A 102 -10.03 -4.10 -7.93
C VAL A 102 -8.98 -3.82 -6.84
N SER A 103 -7.80 -4.44 -6.93
CA SER A 103 -6.70 -4.17 -6.00
C SER A 103 -6.26 -2.72 -6.06
N ALA A 104 -6.08 -2.16 -7.25
CA ALA A 104 -5.71 -0.75 -7.43
C ALA A 104 -6.81 0.21 -6.95
N GLN A 105 -8.09 -0.14 -7.14
CA GLN A 105 -9.22 0.62 -6.60
C GLN A 105 -9.26 0.59 -5.08
N LEU A 106 -9.01 -0.57 -4.46
CA LEU A 106 -8.91 -0.72 -3.01
C LEU A 106 -7.76 0.11 -2.44
N GLU A 107 -6.59 0.05 -3.06
CA GLU A 107 -5.42 0.84 -2.65
C GLU A 107 -5.70 2.34 -2.75
N SER A 108 -6.29 2.79 -3.86
CA SER A 108 -6.72 4.19 -4.01
C SER A 108 -7.75 4.62 -2.97
N ALA A 109 -8.73 3.75 -2.67
CA ALA A 109 -9.74 4.03 -1.64
C ALA A 109 -9.11 4.10 -0.23
N ASN A 110 -8.17 3.21 0.08
CA ASN A 110 -7.44 3.22 1.35
C ASN A 110 -6.59 4.48 1.48
N LEU A 111 -5.80 4.83 0.45
CA LEU A 111 -5.00 6.06 0.42
C LEU A 111 -5.88 7.31 0.61
N ARG A 112 -7.07 7.35 0.00
CA ARG A 112 -8.03 8.45 0.21
C ARG A 112 -8.52 8.53 1.66
N ARG A 113 -8.87 7.40 2.27
CA ARG A 113 -9.29 7.35 3.68
C ARG A 113 -8.17 7.80 4.60
N ASP A 114 -6.95 7.32 4.38
CA ASP A 114 -5.80 7.69 5.20
C ASP A 114 -5.45 9.17 5.03
N ASN A 115 -5.48 9.70 3.80
CA ASN A 115 -5.29 11.12 3.57
C ASN A 115 -6.38 11.95 4.27
N SER A 116 -7.64 11.51 4.24
CA SER A 116 -8.72 12.17 4.98
C SER A 116 -8.49 12.14 6.49
N ARG A 117 -8.09 11.00 7.05
CA ARG A 117 -7.77 10.86 8.48
C ARG A 117 -6.60 11.76 8.88
N LEU A 118 -5.55 11.81 8.06
CA LEU A 118 -4.41 12.70 8.28
C LEU A 118 -4.82 14.16 8.24
N ARG A 119 -5.67 14.57 7.29
CA ARG A 119 -6.21 15.93 7.25
C ARG A 119 -7.04 16.27 8.48
N THR A 120 -7.89 15.35 8.94
CA THR A 120 -8.66 15.54 10.19
C THR A 120 -7.73 15.64 11.40
N TYR A 121 -6.68 14.82 11.44
CA TYR A 121 -5.69 14.87 12.52
C TYR A 121 -4.90 16.18 12.51
N VAL A 122 -4.43 16.64 11.34
CA VAL A 122 -3.79 17.95 11.19
C VAL A 122 -4.72 19.08 11.62
N ALA A 123 -5.99 19.06 11.18
CA ALA A 123 -6.98 20.05 11.62
C ALA A 123 -7.23 20.01 13.14
N SER A 124 -7.13 18.83 13.77
CA SER A 124 -7.23 18.70 15.24
C SER A 124 -5.99 19.26 15.96
N LEU A 125 -4.80 19.11 15.38
CA LEU A 125 -3.55 19.69 15.91
C LEU A 125 -3.52 21.20 15.73
N GLU A 126 -3.98 21.70 14.57
CA GLU A 126 -4.06 23.13 14.29
C GLU A 126 -5.07 23.81 15.20
N SER A 127 -6.23 23.18 15.44
CA SER A 127 -7.24 23.71 16.38
C SER A 127 -6.79 23.66 17.84
N ALA A 128 -6.05 22.62 18.25
CA ALA A 128 -5.40 22.57 19.57
C ALA A 128 -4.27 23.61 19.72
N SER A 129 -3.55 23.91 18.63
CA SER A 129 -2.49 24.93 18.60
C SER A 129 -3.03 26.36 18.56
N HIS A 130 -4.27 26.56 18.10
CA HIS A 130 -4.95 27.87 18.01
C HIS A 130 -5.89 28.14 19.18
N GLN A 131 -6.04 27.20 20.13
CA GLN A 131 -6.51 27.58 21.45
C GLN A 131 -5.41 28.41 22.10
N PRO A 132 -5.61 29.72 22.35
CA PRO A 132 -4.82 30.36 23.40
C PRO A 132 -5.03 29.51 24.64
N VAL A 133 -3.96 29.26 25.39
CA VAL A 133 -4.04 28.75 26.76
C VAL A 133 -4.82 29.81 27.54
N ALA A 134 -6.15 29.75 27.45
CA ALA A 134 -7.06 30.57 28.22
C ALA A 134 -6.91 30.07 29.65
N GLY A 135 -6.11 30.82 30.40
CA GLY A 135 -5.99 30.79 31.85
C GLY A 135 -6.28 29.44 32.50
N SER A 136 -5.23 28.65 32.72
CA SER A 136 -5.18 27.88 33.96
C SER A 136 -4.86 28.84 35.12
N GLU A 137 -5.71 29.85 35.32
CA GLU A 137 -5.91 30.42 36.64
C GLU A 137 -6.77 29.41 37.42
N ARG A 138 -6.08 28.48 38.07
CA ARG A 138 -6.57 27.98 39.34
C ARG A 138 -5.66 28.59 40.39
N ASP A 139 -5.99 29.84 40.70
CA ASP A 139 -5.65 30.42 41.98
C ASP A 139 -6.34 29.59 43.09
N GLY A 140 -5.69 29.54 44.24
CA GLY A 140 -5.84 28.47 45.22
C GLY A 140 -7.18 28.38 45.94
N SER A 141 -7.45 27.20 46.47
CA SER A 141 -7.87 27.04 47.86
C SER A 141 -7.90 25.56 48.20
N ASP A 142 -7.31 25.28 49.35
CA ASP A 142 -7.54 24.14 50.22
C ASP A 142 -7.01 22.76 49.79
N GLY A 143 -6.10 22.27 50.63
CA GLY A 143 -5.78 20.86 50.73
C GLY A 143 -7.02 20.08 51.12
N GLU A 144 -7.81 19.67 50.13
CA GLU A 144 -8.70 18.54 50.29
C GLU A 144 -7.82 17.30 50.39
N MET A 145 -7.74 16.73 51.60
CA MET A 145 -7.54 15.29 51.74
C MET A 145 -8.42 14.63 50.69
N ALA A 146 -7.79 14.03 49.66
CA ALA A 146 -8.48 13.33 48.60
C ALA A 146 -9.45 12.35 49.22
N SER A 147 -10.72 12.75 49.27
CA SER A 147 -11.79 11.96 49.84
C SER A 147 -11.83 10.70 49.01
N ARG A 148 -11.52 9.56 49.64
CA ARG A 148 -11.57 8.26 48.94
C ARG A 148 -12.94 8.18 48.27
N PRO A 149 -13.01 7.94 46.96
CA PRO A 149 -14.29 7.85 46.28
C PRO A 149 -15.13 6.82 47.02
N SER A 150 -16.40 7.16 47.27
CA SER A 150 -17.30 6.22 47.92
C SER A 150 -17.39 4.94 47.08
N THR A 151 -17.63 3.81 47.72
CA THR A 151 -17.78 2.52 47.02
C THR A 151 -18.89 2.58 45.97
N GLU A 152 -19.94 3.38 46.20
CA GLU A 152 -21.02 3.63 45.26
C GLU A 152 -20.54 4.40 44.02
N GLN A 153 -19.69 5.42 44.20
CA GLN A 153 -19.12 6.18 43.09
C GLN A 153 -18.23 5.30 42.21
N LEU A 154 -17.41 4.45 42.81
CA LEU A 154 -16.56 3.49 42.09
C LEU A 154 -17.40 2.47 41.29
N GLN A 155 -18.53 2.03 41.83
CA GLN A 155 -19.44 1.12 41.11
C GLN A 155 -20.12 1.81 39.93
N ILE A 156 -20.57 3.06 40.09
CA ILE A 156 -21.15 3.86 39.02
C ILE A 156 -20.12 4.09 37.90
N ASP A 157 -18.89 4.44 38.25
CA ASP A 157 -17.84 4.70 37.27
C ASP A 157 -17.40 3.43 36.54
N LEU A 158 -17.37 2.28 37.23
CA LEU A 158 -17.17 0.97 36.61
C LEU A 158 -18.28 0.66 35.60
N ALA A 159 -19.55 0.87 35.97
CA ALA A 159 -20.68 0.63 35.09
C ALA A 159 -20.64 1.51 33.84
N LYS A 160 -20.33 2.81 33.99
CA LYS A 160 -20.14 3.75 32.86
C LYS A 160 -19.00 3.32 31.95
N THR A 161 -17.89 2.87 32.53
CA THR A 161 -16.73 2.39 31.77
C THR A 161 -17.07 1.14 30.96
N CYS A 162 -17.79 0.19 31.57
CA CYS A 162 -18.26 -1.01 30.87
C CYS A 162 -19.26 -0.67 29.77
N GLN A 163 -20.18 0.27 30.00
CA GLN A 163 -21.12 0.74 28.99
C GLN A 163 -20.43 1.45 27.80
N ALA A 164 -19.42 2.28 28.08
CA ALA A 164 -18.61 2.93 27.05
C ALA A 164 -17.86 1.89 26.20
N LEU A 165 -17.22 0.91 26.85
CA LEU A 165 -16.54 -0.19 26.17
C LEU A 165 -17.50 -1.01 25.30
N HIS A 166 -18.69 -1.34 25.83
CA HIS A 166 -19.72 -2.05 25.07
C HIS A 166 -20.14 -1.28 23.81
N THR A 167 -20.36 0.03 23.94
CA THR A 167 -20.75 0.90 22.82
C THR A 167 -19.66 0.95 21.75
N LEU A 168 -18.40 1.05 22.16
CA LEU A 168 -17.25 1.03 21.25
C LEU A 168 -17.14 -0.31 20.50
N LEU A 169 -17.35 -1.42 21.19
CA LEU A 169 -17.34 -2.76 20.59
C LEU A 169 -18.48 -2.94 19.59
N ARG A 170 -19.69 -2.43 19.87
CA ARG A 170 -20.79 -2.43 18.88
C ARG A 170 -20.48 -1.59 17.65
N TYR A 171 -19.86 -0.41 17.81
CA TYR A 171 -19.48 0.43 16.67
C TYR A 171 -18.40 -0.24 15.78
N SER A 172 -17.51 -1.02 16.39
CA SER A 172 -16.37 -1.65 15.72
C SER A 172 -16.59 -3.13 15.36
N GLU A 173 -17.81 -3.65 15.45
CA GLU A 173 -18.16 -5.08 15.31
C GLU A 173 -17.62 -5.76 14.03
N ARG A 174 -17.44 -4.98 12.96
CA ARG A 174 -16.88 -5.48 11.69
C ARG A 174 -15.39 -5.82 11.77
N LEU A 175 -14.65 -5.18 12.64
CA LEU A 175 -13.19 -5.33 12.78
C LEU A 175 -12.82 -5.99 14.10
N ILE A 176 -13.50 -5.63 15.17
CA ILE A 176 -13.24 -6.09 16.53
C ILE A 176 -14.49 -6.81 17.01
N HIS A 177 -14.32 -8.04 17.46
CA HIS A 177 -15.41 -8.86 17.98
C HIS A 177 -15.14 -9.25 19.42
N PHE A 178 -16.19 -9.20 20.23
CA PHE A 178 -16.16 -9.74 21.58
C PHE A 178 -16.62 -11.20 21.52
N ASP A 179 -15.69 -12.12 21.77
CA ASP A 179 -15.97 -13.55 21.91
C ASP A 179 -16.50 -13.80 23.33
N SER A 180 -17.81 -14.01 23.42
CA SER A 180 -18.50 -14.27 24.68
C SER A 180 -18.19 -15.65 25.28
N GLU A 181 -17.73 -16.61 24.48
CA GLU A 181 -17.45 -17.97 24.93
C GLU A 181 -16.09 -18.04 25.62
N HIS A 182 -15.07 -17.43 25.02
CA HIS A 182 -13.71 -17.39 25.57
C HIS A 182 -13.48 -16.17 26.47
N GLY A 183 -14.36 -15.17 26.40
CA GLY A 183 -14.26 -13.92 27.16
C GLY A 183 -13.13 -13.04 26.66
N GLU A 184 -12.89 -13.02 25.35
CA GLU A 184 -11.78 -12.31 24.71
C GLU A 184 -12.29 -11.26 23.73
N ILE A 185 -11.47 -10.24 23.46
CA ILE A 185 -11.70 -9.33 22.33
C ILE A 185 -10.73 -9.71 21.23
N VAL A 186 -11.27 -10.03 20.04
CA VAL A 186 -10.50 -10.52 18.90
C VAL A 186 -10.61 -9.58 17.68
N ASP A 187 -9.50 -9.44 16.97
CA ASP A 187 -9.38 -8.74 15.70
C ASP A 187 -9.79 -9.69 14.55
N ARG A 188 -10.95 -9.46 13.94
CA ARG A 188 -11.44 -10.27 12.81
C ARG A 188 -10.63 -10.07 11.53
N SER A 189 -9.78 -9.04 11.46
CA SER A 189 -8.92 -8.81 10.30
C SER A 189 -7.69 -9.71 10.26
N LYS A 190 -7.38 -10.42 11.35
CA LYS A 190 -6.19 -11.28 11.48
C LYS A 190 -6.58 -12.76 11.65
N LEU A 191 -5.85 -13.64 10.95
CA LEU A 191 -6.06 -15.09 11.01
C LEU A 191 -5.27 -15.78 12.14
N ARG A 192 -4.19 -15.16 12.66
CA ARG A 192 -3.35 -15.71 13.72
C ARG A 192 -3.01 -14.61 14.73
N SER A 193 -2.89 -14.99 16.00
CA SER A 193 -2.60 -14.06 17.11
C SER A 193 -3.53 -12.85 17.09
N ASN A 194 -4.82 -13.11 16.94
CA ASN A 194 -5.86 -12.11 16.76
C ASN A 194 -6.49 -11.64 18.09
N VAL A 195 -6.06 -12.16 19.24
CA VAL A 195 -6.52 -11.71 20.55
C VAL A 195 -5.93 -10.33 20.86
N ILE A 196 -6.81 -9.34 21.07
CA ILE A 196 -6.45 -7.96 21.46
C ILE A 196 -6.44 -7.84 22.97
N VAL A 197 -7.45 -8.40 23.64
CA VAL A 197 -7.58 -8.36 25.10
C VAL A 197 -7.92 -9.75 25.63
N GLU A 198 -7.07 -10.23 26.53
CA GLU A 198 -7.21 -11.53 27.19
C GLU A 198 -8.31 -11.53 28.25
N GLN A 199 -8.86 -12.71 28.51
CA GLN A 199 -9.93 -12.95 29.47
C GLN A 199 -9.66 -12.35 30.87
N ARG A 200 -8.41 -12.39 31.34
CA ARG A 200 -8.03 -11.90 32.68
C ARG A 200 -8.39 -10.42 32.88
N LEU A 201 -8.27 -9.62 31.84
CA LEU A 201 -8.55 -8.18 31.89
C LEU A 201 -10.05 -7.87 31.68
N LEU A 202 -10.77 -8.76 31.01
CA LEU A 202 -12.19 -8.58 30.68
C LEU A 202 -13.15 -9.07 31.76
N GLY A 203 -12.68 -9.77 32.80
CA GLY A 203 -13.51 -10.32 33.87
C GLY A 203 -14.57 -9.36 34.43
N PRO A 204 -14.25 -8.11 34.81
CA PRO A 204 -15.23 -7.15 35.30
C PRO A 204 -16.28 -6.78 34.24
N PHE A 205 -15.86 -6.60 32.99
CA PHE A 205 -16.74 -6.28 31.86
C PHE A 205 -17.68 -7.43 31.51
N ILE A 206 -17.18 -8.67 31.50
CA ILE A 206 -17.99 -9.88 31.27
C ILE A 206 -19.04 -10.03 32.37
N SER A 207 -18.64 -9.78 33.62
CA SER A 207 -19.56 -9.85 34.77
C SER A 207 -20.65 -8.78 34.65
N TRP A 208 -20.28 -7.56 34.26
CA TRP A 208 -21.22 -6.48 33.98
C TRP A 208 -22.17 -6.81 32.82
N LEU A 209 -21.66 -7.39 31.72
CA LEU A 209 -22.48 -7.81 30.58
C LEU A 209 -23.53 -8.84 30.99
N LYS A 210 -23.15 -9.88 31.73
CA LYS A 210 -24.10 -10.92 32.20
C LYS A 210 -25.23 -10.34 33.06
N LEU A 211 -24.93 -9.31 33.86
CA LEU A 211 -25.93 -8.62 34.69
C LEU A 211 -26.85 -7.70 33.88
N ASN A 212 -26.42 -7.24 32.70
CA ASN A 212 -27.13 -6.23 31.89
C ASN A 212 -27.59 -6.75 30.52
N GLN A 213 -27.49 -8.06 30.28
CA GLN A 213 -27.84 -8.73 29.01
C GLN A 213 -29.31 -8.59 28.58
N GLY A 214 -30.18 -8.01 29.42
CA GLY A 214 -31.60 -7.77 29.12
C GLY A 214 -32.01 -6.29 29.01
N ILE A 215 -31.08 -5.33 29.08
CA ILE A 215 -31.38 -3.89 29.17
C ILE A 215 -30.88 -3.10 27.95
N VAL A 216 -30.12 -3.72 27.02
CA VAL A 216 -29.44 -3.04 25.89
C VAL A 216 -29.56 -3.79 24.57
#